data_AF-A0A1A8D1I5-F1
#
_entry.id   AF-A0A1A8D1I5-F1
#
_cell.length_a   1.000
_cell.length_b   1.000
_cell.length_c   1.000
_cell.angle_alpha   90.00
_cell.angle_beta   90.00
_cell.angle_gamma   90.00
#
_symmetry.space_group_name_H-M   'P 1'
#
loop_
_entity.id
_entity.type
_entity.pdbx_description
1 polymer ?
#
loop_
_entity_poly.entity_id
_entity_poly.type
_entity_poly.pdbx_seq_one_letter_code
_entity_poly.pdbx_strand_id
1 'polypeptide(L)'
;MDNPSSIITQVSRDEEGSKAAGETRGSSPSPSSKKPRSGGIFSNLFCCVCRDQSEPPPVNNNSPLLVEENGTVSKIQAKPLLPPVKSKDSGKICVVIDLDETLVHSSFKPVNNADFIIPVEIDGTVHQVYVLKRPHVDEFLKRMGELFECVLFTASLAKYADPVSDLLDKWGAFRCRLFRESCVFHRGNYVKDLSRLGRDLNKVIIVDNSPASYIFHPDNAVPVISWFDDMSDTELLDLIPFFERLSKVDNVYTVLKQQGTAS
;
A
#
# COMPACT_ATOMS: atom_id res chain seq x y z
N MET A 1 -5.43 -6.66 -28.40
CA MET A 1 -5.06 -8.01 -27.94
C MET A 1 -4.47 -7.80 -26.58
N ASP A 2 -5.28 -7.94 -25.55
CA ASP A 2 -4.82 -7.71 -24.18
C ASP A 2 -4.02 -8.94 -23.74
N ASN A 3 -2.84 -8.69 -23.18
CA ASN A 3 -1.94 -9.74 -22.71
C ASN A 3 -2.62 -10.47 -21.54
N PRO A 4 -2.63 -11.82 -21.43
CA PRO A 4 -3.15 -12.53 -20.25
C PRO A 4 -2.51 -12.07 -18.93
N SER A 5 -1.30 -11.49 -18.97
CA SER A 5 -0.66 -10.80 -17.85
C SER A 5 -1.38 -9.51 -17.40
N SER A 6 -2.43 -9.09 -18.10
CA SER A 6 -3.26 -7.95 -17.71
C SER A 6 -4.23 -8.32 -16.61
N ILE A 7 -4.46 -9.57 -16.25
CA ILE A 7 -5.45 -9.91 -15.21
C ILE A 7 -4.85 -9.89 -13.81
N ILE A 8 -3.63 -10.41 -13.71
CA ILE A 8 -2.87 -10.54 -12.49
C ILE A 8 -1.70 -9.57 -12.59
N THR A 9 -1.61 -8.64 -11.64
CA THR A 9 -0.45 -7.74 -11.58
C THR A 9 0.67 -8.49 -10.88
N GLN A 10 1.70 -8.87 -11.62
CA GLN A 10 2.83 -9.64 -11.08
C GLN A 10 4.12 -8.81 -11.11
N VAL A 11 4.93 -8.94 -10.07
CA VAL A 11 6.33 -8.50 -10.10
C VAL A 11 7.18 -9.62 -10.70
N SER A 12 8.09 -9.30 -11.62
CA SER A 12 9.00 -10.32 -12.17
C SER A 12 10.18 -10.55 -11.22
N ARG A 13 10.56 -11.81 -10.98
CA ARG A 13 11.72 -12.19 -10.14
C ARG A 13 13.01 -11.43 -10.53
N ASP A 14 13.20 -11.14 -11.82
CA ASP A 14 14.37 -10.45 -12.36
C ASP A 14 14.38 -8.92 -12.07
N GLU A 15 13.22 -8.31 -11.82
CA GLU A 15 13.11 -6.87 -11.52
C GLU A 15 13.49 -6.53 -10.07
N GLU A 16 13.39 -7.49 -9.15
CA GLU A 16 13.85 -7.34 -7.76
C GLU A 16 15.38 -7.43 -7.64
N GLY A 17 16.01 -8.38 -8.33
CA GLY A 17 17.47 -8.55 -8.29
C GLY A 17 18.24 -7.32 -8.80
N SER A 18 17.62 -6.53 -9.68
CA SER A 18 18.20 -5.32 -10.24
C SER A 18 18.17 -4.11 -9.29
N LYS A 19 17.31 -4.12 -8.25
CA LYS A 19 17.25 -3.05 -7.23
C LYS A 19 18.25 -3.25 -6.08
N ALA A 20 18.72 -4.48 -5.86
CA ALA A 20 19.69 -4.80 -4.81
C ALA A 20 21.16 -4.52 -5.21
N ALA A 21 21.46 -4.35 -6.50
CA ALA A 21 22.82 -4.16 -7.02
C ALA A 21 23.05 -2.72 -7.52
N GLY A 22 23.00 -1.75 -6.62
CA GLY A 22 22.95 -0.35 -7.03
C GLY A 22 23.64 0.67 -6.13
N GLU A 23 24.68 0.32 -5.35
CA GLU A 23 25.47 1.35 -4.66
C GLU A 23 26.87 0.87 -4.26
N THR A 24 27.83 0.99 -5.18
CA THR A 24 29.25 1.22 -4.80
C THR A 24 30.02 1.80 -5.98
N ARG A 25 30.12 3.12 -6.05
CA ARG A 25 31.23 3.78 -6.74
C ARG A 25 31.89 4.75 -5.78
N GLY A 26 33.12 4.40 -5.43
CA GLY A 26 33.96 5.09 -4.48
C GLY A 26 34.27 6.53 -4.88
N SER A 27 34.18 7.40 -3.89
CA SER A 27 34.72 8.74 -3.87
C SER A 27 36.23 8.72 -3.58
N SER A 28 36.98 9.61 -4.23
CA SER A 28 38.33 10.00 -3.82
C SER A 28 38.46 11.54 -3.94
N PRO A 29 39.35 12.19 -3.16
CA PRO A 29 39.09 13.54 -2.63
C PRO A 29 39.72 14.70 -3.43
N SER A 30 39.18 15.90 -3.15
CA SER A 30 39.59 17.28 -3.53
C SER A 30 41.03 17.65 -3.08
N PRO A 31 41.67 18.82 -3.42
CA PRO A 31 41.12 20.19 -3.29
C PRO A 31 41.73 21.31 -4.19
N SER A 32 41.31 22.57 -3.89
CA SER A 32 41.80 23.90 -4.35
C SER A 32 40.87 24.62 -5.34
N SER A 33 40.61 25.94 -5.31
CA SER A 33 40.91 27.03 -4.37
C SER A 33 40.14 28.32 -4.77
N LYS A 34 40.02 29.28 -3.82
CA LYS A 34 39.82 30.75 -3.95
C LYS A 34 38.43 31.37 -4.28
N LYS A 35 37.91 32.12 -3.28
CA LYS A 35 37.02 33.32 -3.33
C LYS A 35 37.75 34.52 -4.03
N PRO A 36 37.16 35.73 -4.33
CA PRO A 36 36.03 36.40 -3.61
C PRO A 36 35.11 37.43 -4.38
N ARG A 37 34.21 38.09 -3.61
CA ARG A 37 33.53 39.44 -3.76
C ARG A 37 32.35 39.57 -4.78
N SER A 38 31.27 40.34 -4.60
CA SER A 38 30.90 41.50 -3.73
C SER A 38 29.38 41.81 -3.67
N GLY A 39 28.92 42.43 -2.55
CA GLY A 39 27.84 43.47 -2.45
C GLY A 39 26.37 43.00 -2.51
N GLY A 40 25.39 43.49 -1.74
CA GLY A 40 25.28 44.52 -0.70
C GLY A 40 23.79 44.77 -0.40
N ILE A 41 23.41 44.69 0.90
CA ILE A 41 22.46 45.50 1.70
C ILE A 41 21.30 46.25 1.02
N PHE A 42 20.06 46.08 1.54
CA PHE A 42 19.30 47.13 2.26
C PHE A 42 18.07 46.54 2.99
N SER A 43 17.93 46.95 4.25
CA SER A 43 16.79 46.75 5.15
C SER A 43 15.88 47.96 5.08
N ASN A 44 14.57 47.80 5.30
CA ASN A 44 13.77 48.77 6.04
C ASN A 44 12.50 48.17 6.66
N LEU A 45 12.21 48.72 7.82
CA LEU A 45 11.35 48.25 8.91
C LEU A 45 10.03 49.06 8.99
N PHE A 46 9.13 48.58 9.86
CA PHE A 46 7.86 49.18 10.40
C PHE A 46 6.57 48.81 9.65
N CYS A 47 5.44 48.45 10.31
CA CYS A 47 4.89 48.88 11.61
C CYS A 47 3.86 47.88 12.20
N CYS A 48 3.72 47.83 13.53
CA CYS A 48 2.78 47.04 14.32
C CYS A 48 1.31 47.51 14.25
N VAL A 49 0.33 46.59 14.29
CA VAL A 49 -0.91 46.66 15.10
C VAL A 49 -1.40 45.24 15.42
N CYS A 50 -1.59 44.93 16.70
CA CYS A 50 -2.22 43.70 17.19
C CYS A 50 -3.73 43.68 16.93
N ARG A 51 -4.28 42.52 16.53
CA ARG A 51 -5.64 42.14 16.94
C ARG A 51 -5.74 40.63 17.11
N ASP A 52 -6.10 40.27 18.33
CA ASP A 52 -6.30 38.93 18.86
C ASP A 52 -7.59 38.32 18.28
N GLN A 53 -7.51 37.10 17.75
CA GLN A 53 -8.64 36.17 17.60
C GLN A 53 -8.09 34.75 17.37
N SER A 54 -8.42 33.85 18.28
CA SER A 54 -8.09 32.43 18.26
C SER A 54 -8.75 31.71 17.08
N GLU A 55 -7.96 31.32 16.07
CA GLU A 55 -8.41 30.38 15.02
C GLU A 55 -8.44 28.93 15.55
N PRO A 56 -9.47 28.14 15.23
CA PRO A 56 -9.46 26.70 15.47
C PRO A 56 -8.43 26.02 14.53
N PRO A 57 -7.87 24.85 14.92
CA PRO A 57 -6.79 24.22 14.16
C PRO A 57 -7.27 23.84 12.74
N PRO A 58 -6.38 23.88 11.74
CA PRO A 58 -6.77 23.64 10.36
C PRO A 58 -7.16 22.16 10.19
N VAL A 59 -8.41 21.93 9.80
CA VAL A 59 -8.89 20.64 9.31
C VAL A 59 -8.21 20.38 7.97
N ASN A 60 -7.27 19.43 7.96
CA ASN A 60 -6.48 19.06 6.79
C ASN A 60 -7.34 18.30 5.77
N ASN A 61 -8.13 19.02 4.97
CA ASN A 61 -8.95 18.45 3.89
C ASN A 61 -8.11 18.29 2.61
N ASN A 62 -7.24 17.29 2.56
CA ASN A 62 -6.62 16.84 1.32
C ASN A 62 -7.58 15.94 0.55
N SER A 63 -8.68 16.49 0.06
CA SER A 63 -9.53 15.83 -0.94
C SER A 63 -9.02 16.22 -2.34
N PRO A 64 -8.84 15.27 -3.27
CA PRO A 64 -8.45 15.60 -4.64
C PRO A 64 -9.56 16.41 -5.33
N LEU A 65 -9.20 17.55 -5.91
CA LEU A 65 -10.10 18.40 -6.69
C LEU A 65 -10.06 17.94 -8.16
N LEU A 66 -11.21 17.59 -8.72
CA LEU A 66 -11.38 17.46 -10.17
C LEU A 66 -12.04 18.74 -10.70
N VAL A 67 -11.47 19.31 -11.76
CA VAL A 67 -11.96 20.55 -12.40
C VAL A 67 -12.91 20.17 -13.53
N GLU A 68 -14.16 20.63 -13.47
CA GLU A 68 -15.06 20.64 -14.63
C GLU A 68 -14.91 21.94 -15.43
N GLU A 69 -15.14 21.84 -16.75
CA GLU A 69 -14.86 22.84 -17.80
C GLU A 69 -15.60 24.19 -17.68
N ASN A 70 -16.31 24.47 -16.59
CA ASN A 70 -17.06 25.72 -16.41
C ASN A 70 -16.69 26.52 -15.15
N GLY A 71 -15.52 26.31 -14.55
CA GLY A 71 -14.97 27.22 -13.53
C GLY A 71 -15.71 27.24 -12.19
N THR A 72 -16.72 26.40 -11.99
CA THR A 72 -17.33 26.14 -10.69
C THR A 72 -16.61 24.98 -10.00
N VAL A 73 -15.85 25.29 -8.94
CA VAL A 73 -15.24 24.26 -8.07
C VAL A 73 -16.35 23.65 -7.21
N SER A 74 -17.09 22.70 -7.79
CA SER A 74 -17.93 21.79 -7.01
C SER A 74 -17.00 20.83 -6.29
N LYS A 75 -16.90 20.94 -4.95
CA LYS A 75 -16.33 19.88 -4.11
C LYS A 75 -17.21 18.65 -4.20
N ILE A 76 -17.10 17.89 -5.29
CA ILE A 76 -17.67 16.55 -5.34
C ILE A 76 -16.79 15.72 -4.43
N GLN A 77 -17.22 15.59 -3.18
CA GLN A 77 -16.56 14.73 -2.21
C GLN A 77 -16.70 13.29 -2.75
N ALA A 78 -15.62 12.79 -3.35
CA ALA A 78 -15.61 11.45 -3.91
C ALA A 78 -16.04 10.47 -2.82
N LYS A 79 -17.02 9.62 -3.15
CA LYS A 79 -17.52 8.61 -2.23
C LYS A 79 -16.34 7.75 -1.73
N PRO A 80 -16.19 7.54 -0.41
CA PRO A 80 -15.15 6.65 0.11
C PRO A 80 -15.24 5.25 -0.49
N LEU A 81 -14.08 4.60 -0.65
CA LEU A 81 -13.98 3.23 -1.16
C LEU A 81 -14.61 2.21 -0.21
N LEU A 82 -14.50 2.42 1.10
CA LEU A 82 -15.10 1.54 2.09
C LEU A 82 -16.45 2.07 2.58
N PRO A 83 -17.40 1.18 2.90
CA PRO A 83 -18.59 1.58 3.63
C PRO A 83 -18.25 2.05 5.07
N PRO A 84 -19.22 2.62 5.80
CA PRO A 84 -19.07 2.89 7.23
C PRO A 84 -18.63 1.64 8.01
N VAL A 85 -17.80 1.84 9.02
CA VAL A 85 -17.25 0.78 9.87
C VAL A 85 -18.40 0.01 10.54
N LYS A 86 -18.32 -1.33 10.51
CA LYS A 86 -19.27 -2.21 11.20
C LYS A 86 -19.01 -2.15 12.72
N SER A 87 -20.06 -2.30 13.53
CA SER A 87 -19.95 -2.26 15.00
C SER A 87 -18.87 -3.18 15.58
N LYS A 88 -18.73 -4.39 15.01
CA LYS A 88 -17.72 -5.39 15.44
C LYS A 88 -16.26 -4.97 15.19
N ASP A 89 -16.04 -4.02 14.28
CA ASP A 89 -14.72 -3.52 13.89
C ASP A 89 -14.48 -2.10 14.42
N SER A 90 -15.41 -1.54 15.21
CA SER A 90 -15.29 -0.21 15.79
C SER A 90 -14.05 -0.10 16.68
N GLY A 91 -13.24 0.94 16.44
CA GLY A 91 -12.00 1.20 17.18
C GLY A 91 -10.79 0.39 16.72
N LYS A 92 -10.97 -0.60 15.83
CA LYS A 92 -9.85 -1.33 15.23
C LYS A 92 -9.12 -0.46 14.21
N ILE A 93 -7.82 -0.72 14.07
CA ILE A 93 -7.02 -0.20 12.94
C ILE A 93 -7.50 -0.91 11.66
N CYS A 94 -7.58 -0.15 10.57
CA CYS A 94 -7.81 -0.70 9.23
C CYS A 94 -6.48 -1.15 8.65
N VAL A 95 -6.38 -2.41 8.23
CA VAL A 95 -5.18 -2.93 7.56
C VAL A 95 -5.53 -3.32 6.14
N VAL A 96 -4.93 -2.62 5.20
CA VAL A 96 -4.93 -2.94 3.78
C VAL A 96 -3.88 -4.02 3.53
N ILE A 97 -4.27 -5.13 2.93
CA ILE A 97 -3.37 -6.27 2.66
C ILE A 97 -3.43 -6.57 1.16
N ASP A 98 -2.27 -6.61 0.52
CA ASP A 98 -2.12 -7.02 -0.87
C ASP A 98 -2.28 -8.54 -1.05
N LEU A 99 -2.42 -9.00 -2.30
CA LEU A 99 -2.61 -10.41 -2.63
C LEU A 99 -1.38 -11.05 -3.24
N ASP A 100 -1.04 -10.62 -4.45
CA ASP A 100 -0.06 -11.25 -5.33
C ASP A 100 1.37 -10.90 -4.86
N GLU A 101 2.24 -11.89 -4.77
CA GLU A 101 3.58 -11.80 -4.16
C GLU A 101 3.60 -11.37 -2.67
N THR A 102 2.45 -11.14 -2.05
CA THR A 102 2.32 -10.85 -0.60
C THR A 102 1.77 -12.06 0.17
N LEU A 103 0.61 -12.59 -0.22
CA LEU A 103 -0.06 -13.73 0.42
C LEU A 103 0.01 -15.01 -0.42
N VAL A 104 0.06 -14.86 -1.74
CA VAL A 104 0.09 -15.94 -2.72
C VAL A 104 0.99 -15.57 -3.88
N HIS A 105 1.39 -16.57 -4.66
CA HIS A 105 1.99 -16.36 -5.98
C HIS A 105 1.21 -17.16 -7.01
N SER A 106 0.96 -16.57 -8.17
CA SER A 106 0.14 -17.15 -9.22
C SER A 106 0.91 -17.31 -10.53
N SER A 107 0.55 -18.29 -11.34
CA SER A 107 1.19 -18.49 -12.65
C SER A 107 0.21 -19.07 -13.66
N PHE A 108 0.30 -18.60 -14.90
CA PHE A 108 -0.37 -19.24 -16.04
C PHE A 108 0.38 -20.48 -16.54
N LYS A 109 1.64 -20.66 -16.12
CA LYS A 109 2.38 -21.90 -16.40
C LYS A 109 1.98 -22.94 -15.35
N PRO A 110 1.77 -24.20 -15.75
CA PRO A 110 1.52 -25.28 -14.79
C PRO A 110 2.60 -25.35 -13.72
N VAL A 111 2.17 -25.36 -12.46
CA VAL A 111 3.01 -25.53 -11.28
C VAL A 111 2.63 -26.84 -10.60
N ASN A 112 3.63 -27.67 -10.30
CA ASN A 112 3.41 -28.90 -9.54
C ASN A 112 3.05 -28.53 -8.09
N ASN A 113 2.08 -29.22 -7.49
CA ASN A 113 1.62 -28.99 -6.12
C ASN A 113 1.03 -27.59 -5.87
N ALA A 114 0.37 -26.99 -6.87
CA ALA A 114 -0.42 -25.78 -6.64
C ALA A 114 -1.49 -26.02 -5.55
N ASP A 115 -1.65 -25.07 -4.64
CA ASP A 115 -2.69 -25.11 -3.61
C ASP A 115 -4.08 -24.95 -4.24
N PHE A 116 -4.20 -24.04 -5.21
CA PHE A 116 -5.43 -23.79 -5.96
C PHE A 116 -5.18 -23.75 -7.47
N ILE A 117 -6.20 -24.12 -8.23
CA ILE A 117 -6.24 -23.93 -9.68
C ILE A 117 -7.52 -23.18 -10.01
N ILE A 118 -7.38 -21.95 -10.49
CA ILE A 118 -8.48 -21.02 -10.73
C ILE A 118 -8.70 -20.90 -12.24
N PRO A 119 -9.88 -21.29 -12.77
CA PRO A 119 -10.23 -21.03 -14.15
C PRO A 119 -10.57 -19.54 -14.32
N VAL A 120 -9.87 -18.86 -15.21
CA VAL A 120 -10.08 -17.44 -15.50
C VAL A 120 -10.36 -17.27 -16.98
N GLU A 121 -11.48 -16.61 -17.30
CA GLU A 121 -11.81 -16.27 -18.69
C GLU A 121 -11.05 -15.02 -19.16
N ILE A 122 -10.38 -15.16 -20.30
CA ILE A 122 -9.62 -14.12 -21.00
C ILE A 122 -10.03 -14.18 -22.46
N ASP A 123 -10.65 -13.11 -22.96
CA ASP A 123 -11.08 -13.01 -24.36
C ASP A 123 -11.89 -14.23 -24.84
N GLY A 124 -12.81 -14.73 -24.00
CA GLY A 124 -13.67 -15.88 -24.31
C GLY A 124 -12.98 -17.25 -24.18
N THR A 125 -11.70 -17.29 -23.80
CA THR A 125 -10.94 -18.53 -23.56
C THR A 125 -10.69 -18.70 -22.07
N VAL A 126 -10.93 -19.90 -21.54
CA VAL A 126 -10.62 -20.22 -20.14
C VAL A 126 -9.15 -20.62 -20.02
N HIS A 127 -8.42 -19.90 -19.18
CA HIS A 127 -7.04 -20.19 -18.81
C HIS A 127 -6.98 -20.65 -17.35
N GLN A 128 -6.15 -21.65 -17.07
CA GLN A 128 -5.92 -22.13 -15.71
C GLN A 128 -4.81 -21.31 -15.05
N VAL A 129 -5.11 -20.72 -13.89
CA VAL A 129 -4.15 -20.03 -13.05
C VAL A 129 -3.80 -20.93 -11.86
N TYR A 130 -2.52 -21.24 -11.71
CA TYR A 130 -1.98 -22.07 -10.65
C TYR A 130 -1.51 -21.16 -9.51
N VAL A 131 -2.05 -21.36 -8.31
CA VAL A 131 -1.81 -20.49 -7.16
C VAL A 131 -1.09 -21.28 -6.08
N LEU A 132 0.03 -20.74 -5.60
CA LEU A 132 0.74 -21.21 -4.41
C LEU A 132 0.46 -20.27 -3.25
N LYS A 133 0.25 -20.85 -2.06
CA LYS A 133 0.11 -20.09 -0.83
C LYS A 133 1.47 -19.81 -0.22
N ARG A 134 1.69 -18.56 0.18
CA ARG A 134 2.86 -18.22 1.00
C ARG A 134 2.80 -19.00 2.32
N PRO A 135 3.92 -19.57 2.81
CA PRO A 135 3.95 -20.21 4.11
C PRO A 135 3.33 -19.33 5.20
N HIS A 136 2.65 -19.97 6.16
CA HIS A 136 2.01 -19.32 7.32
C HIS A 136 0.84 -18.36 7.01
N VAL A 137 0.41 -18.20 5.75
CA VAL A 137 -0.70 -17.29 5.37
C VAL A 137 -2.01 -17.58 6.11
N ASP A 138 -2.31 -18.85 6.38
CA ASP A 138 -3.52 -19.26 7.11
C ASP A 138 -3.50 -18.74 8.57
N GLU A 139 -2.37 -18.89 9.25
CA GLU A 139 -2.17 -18.40 10.62
C GLU A 139 -2.18 -16.87 10.66
N PHE A 140 -1.50 -16.24 9.71
CA PHE A 140 -1.46 -14.80 9.55
C PHE A 140 -2.86 -14.20 9.35
N LEU A 141 -3.63 -14.66 8.36
CA LEU A 141 -4.96 -14.11 8.08
C LEU A 141 -5.94 -14.33 9.22
N LYS A 142 -5.90 -15.50 9.86
CA LYS A 142 -6.70 -15.75 11.06
C LYS A 142 -6.40 -14.70 12.14
N ARG A 143 -5.11 -14.48 12.44
CA ARG A 143 -4.70 -13.55 13.48
C ARG A 143 -5.00 -12.09 13.13
N MET A 144 -4.75 -11.70 11.88
CA MET A 144 -5.05 -10.36 11.39
C MET A 144 -6.55 -10.05 11.46
N GLY A 145 -7.41 -10.99 11.06
CA GLY A 145 -8.87 -10.84 11.10
C GLY A 145 -9.47 -10.69 12.50
N GLU A 146 -8.79 -11.18 13.54
CA GLU A 146 -9.14 -10.96 14.94
C GLU A 146 -8.77 -9.52 15.38
N LEU A 147 -7.57 -9.07 15.04
CA LEU A 147 -6.97 -7.84 15.52
C LEU A 147 -7.47 -6.58 14.79
N PHE A 148 -7.79 -6.69 13.49
CA PHE A 148 -7.98 -5.53 12.61
C PHE A 148 -9.31 -5.54 11.85
N GLU A 149 -9.62 -4.40 11.25
CA GLU A 149 -10.50 -4.32 10.09
C GLU A 149 -9.65 -4.60 8.84
N CYS A 150 -9.55 -5.87 8.42
CA CYS A 150 -8.75 -6.21 7.25
C CYS A 150 -9.49 -5.89 5.95
N VAL A 151 -8.79 -5.30 4.99
CA VAL A 151 -9.27 -5.01 3.65
C VAL A 151 -8.30 -5.65 2.66
N LEU A 152 -8.80 -6.55 1.82
CA LEU A 152 -8.05 -7.00 0.66
C LEU A 152 -8.02 -5.83 -0.33
N PHE A 153 -6.84 -5.39 -0.74
CA PHE A 153 -6.72 -4.39 -1.80
C PHE A 153 -5.62 -4.85 -2.76
N THR A 154 -5.99 -5.25 -3.97
CA THR A 154 -5.06 -5.75 -4.98
C THR A 154 -5.15 -4.93 -6.26
N ALA A 155 -4.04 -4.83 -6.99
CA ALA A 155 -4.03 -4.28 -8.35
C ALA A 155 -4.50 -5.31 -9.41
N SER A 156 -4.87 -6.52 -9.02
CA SER A 156 -5.42 -7.55 -9.91
C SER A 156 -6.94 -7.39 -10.11
N LEU A 157 -7.49 -8.03 -11.14
CA LEU A 157 -8.93 -7.97 -11.45
C LEU A 157 -9.73 -8.93 -10.56
N ALA A 158 -10.98 -8.55 -10.22
CA ALA A 158 -11.90 -9.34 -9.41
C ALA A 158 -12.09 -10.78 -9.90
N LYS A 159 -12.19 -10.99 -11.23
CA LYS A 159 -12.38 -12.33 -11.85
C LYS A 159 -11.32 -13.36 -11.47
N TYR A 160 -10.16 -12.93 -11.00
CA TYR A 160 -9.11 -13.78 -10.44
C TYR A 160 -9.05 -13.64 -8.91
N ALA A 161 -9.03 -12.41 -8.39
CA ALA A 161 -8.77 -12.17 -6.98
C ALA A 161 -9.91 -12.61 -6.05
N ASP A 162 -11.17 -12.53 -6.48
CA ASP A 162 -12.31 -13.02 -5.70
C ASP A 162 -12.23 -14.53 -5.43
N PRO A 163 -12.13 -15.42 -6.45
CA PRO A 163 -12.07 -16.85 -6.19
C PRO A 163 -10.83 -17.27 -5.40
N VAL A 164 -9.68 -16.59 -5.57
CA VAL A 164 -8.51 -16.81 -4.70
C VAL A 164 -8.82 -16.44 -3.26
N SER A 165 -9.39 -15.25 -3.04
CA SER A 165 -9.74 -14.77 -1.69
C SER A 165 -10.77 -15.66 -1.00
N ASP A 166 -11.75 -16.19 -1.74
CA ASP A 166 -12.77 -17.12 -1.20
C ASP A 166 -12.14 -18.42 -0.67
N LEU A 167 -11.12 -18.94 -1.34
CA LEU A 167 -10.41 -20.15 -0.92
C LEU A 167 -9.39 -19.89 0.19
N LEU A 168 -8.81 -18.70 0.22
CA LEU A 168 -7.77 -18.31 1.17
C LEU A 168 -8.37 -17.89 2.52
N ASP A 169 -9.43 -17.07 2.53
CA ASP A 169 -9.99 -16.47 3.75
C ASP A 169 -11.05 -17.36 4.42
N LYS A 170 -10.58 -18.38 5.13
CA LYS A 170 -11.43 -19.34 5.86
C LYS A 170 -12.12 -18.74 7.10
N TRP A 171 -11.71 -17.56 7.56
CA TRP A 171 -12.16 -16.95 8.82
C TRP A 171 -12.98 -15.67 8.61
N GLY A 172 -13.17 -15.24 7.36
CA GLY A 172 -13.81 -13.97 7.03
C GLY A 172 -13.00 -12.78 7.56
N ALA A 173 -11.67 -12.87 7.56
CA ALA A 173 -10.75 -11.81 7.92
C ALA A 173 -11.03 -10.54 7.10
N PHE A 174 -11.17 -10.67 5.77
CA PHE A 174 -11.42 -9.54 4.88
C PHE A 174 -12.85 -9.01 5.01
N ARG A 175 -12.97 -7.76 5.44
CA ARG A 175 -14.26 -7.06 5.60
C ARG A 175 -14.77 -6.44 4.31
N CYS A 176 -13.84 -6.12 3.40
CA CYS A 176 -14.06 -5.58 2.08
C CYS A 176 -12.93 -6.03 1.16
N ARG A 177 -13.22 -6.10 -0.14
CA ARG A 177 -12.27 -6.40 -1.21
C ARG A 177 -12.28 -5.25 -2.21
N LEU A 178 -11.11 -4.72 -2.51
CA LEU A 178 -10.88 -3.66 -3.47
C LEU A 178 -9.94 -4.20 -4.54
N PHE A 179 -10.31 -4.00 -5.80
CA PHE A 179 -9.55 -4.51 -6.94
C PHE A 179 -8.95 -3.36 -7.74
N ARG A 180 -8.38 -3.67 -8.90
CA ARG A 180 -7.69 -2.71 -9.77
C ARG A 180 -8.45 -1.40 -10.01
N GLU A 181 -9.76 -1.45 -10.24
CA GLU A 181 -10.60 -0.28 -10.49
C GLU A 181 -10.65 0.70 -9.31
N SER A 182 -10.29 0.25 -8.11
CA SER A 182 -10.17 1.09 -6.91
C SER A 182 -8.81 1.77 -6.80
N CYS A 183 -7.78 1.25 -7.49
CA CYS A 183 -6.46 1.87 -7.55
C CYS A 183 -6.49 3.19 -8.34
N VAL A 184 -5.51 4.04 -8.08
CA VAL A 184 -5.20 5.23 -8.89
C VAL A 184 -4.06 4.86 -9.84
N PHE A 185 -4.28 4.97 -11.15
CA PHE A 185 -3.20 4.76 -12.12
C PHE A 185 -2.31 6.01 -12.17
N HIS A 186 -1.13 5.96 -11.56
CA HIS A 186 -0.22 7.08 -11.42
C HIS A 186 1.17 6.72 -11.94
N ARG A 187 1.63 7.44 -12.98
CA ARG A 187 2.97 7.28 -13.58
C ARG A 187 3.29 5.81 -13.94
N GLY A 188 2.34 5.12 -14.55
CA GLY A 188 2.49 3.72 -14.96
C GLY A 188 2.30 2.68 -13.86
N ASN A 189 1.99 3.09 -12.62
CA ASN A 189 1.79 2.19 -11.48
C ASN A 189 0.35 2.26 -10.97
N TYR A 190 -0.15 1.13 -10.46
CA TYR A 190 -1.40 1.11 -9.70
C TYR A 190 -1.11 1.47 -8.24
N VAL A 191 -1.57 2.63 -7.80
CA VAL A 191 -1.36 3.16 -6.45
C VAL A 191 -2.62 2.97 -5.61
N LYS A 192 -2.45 2.44 -4.41
CA LYS A 192 -3.48 2.26 -3.39
C LYS A 192 -3.55 3.50 -2.52
N ASP A 193 -4.28 4.52 -2.99
CA ASP A 193 -4.43 5.78 -2.27
C ASP A 193 -5.29 5.59 -1.01
N LEU A 194 -4.63 5.46 0.15
CA LEU A 194 -5.26 5.22 1.45
C LEU A 194 -6.20 6.34 1.89
N SER A 195 -6.01 7.57 1.39
CA SER A 195 -6.89 8.71 1.69
C SER A 195 -8.33 8.50 1.19
N ARG A 196 -8.51 7.61 0.19
CA ARG A 196 -9.81 7.28 -0.40
C ARG A 196 -10.60 6.24 0.39
N LEU A 197 -10.00 5.60 1.41
CA LEU A 197 -10.66 4.53 2.17
C LEU A 197 -11.83 5.04 3.03
N GLY A 198 -11.80 6.31 3.44
CA GLY A 198 -12.73 6.81 4.46
C GLY A 198 -12.42 6.26 5.85
N ARG A 199 -11.13 6.23 6.20
CA ARG A 199 -10.58 5.86 7.51
C ARG A 199 -9.58 6.93 7.93
N ASP A 200 -9.42 7.14 9.24
CA ASP A 200 -8.36 8.02 9.75
C ASP A 200 -7.00 7.40 9.48
N LEU A 201 -6.11 8.11 8.76
CA LEU A 201 -4.77 7.63 8.42
C LEU A 201 -3.90 7.34 9.65
N ASN A 202 -4.18 7.91 10.82
CA ASN A 202 -3.51 7.52 12.08
C ASN A 202 -3.82 6.08 12.50
N LYS A 203 -4.88 5.48 11.92
CA LYS A 203 -5.39 4.14 12.19
C LYS A 203 -5.50 3.32 10.89
N VAL A 204 -4.67 3.61 9.88
CA VAL A 204 -4.57 2.82 8.64
C VAL A 204 -3.15 2.33 8.45
N ILE A 205 -3.01 1.06 8.08
CA ILE A 205 -1.75 0.41 7.69
C ILE A 205 -1.93 -0.24 6.33
N ILE A 206 -0.88 -0.30 5.52
CA ILE A 206 -0.81 -1.09 4.30
C ILE A 206 0.33 -2.11 4.36
N VAL A 207 0.04 -3.35 3.95
CA VAL A 207 1.01 -4.45 3.79
C VAL A 207 1.04 -4.83 2.33
N ASP A 208 2.18 -4.59 1.69
CA ASP A 208 2.33 -4.70 0.24
C ASP A 208 3.81 -4.87 -0.09
N ASN A 209 4.12 -5.75 -1.03
CA ASN A 209 5.50 -6.03 -1.44
C ASN A 209 6.07 -4.94 -2.37
N SER A 210 5.22 -4.09 -2.96
CA SER A 210 5.63 -3.08 -3.93
C SER A 210 5.57 -1.65 -3.34
N PRO A 211 6.72 -0.98 -3.15
CA PRO A 211 6.75 0.42 -2.72
C PRO A 211 6.00 1.40 -3.63
N ALA A 212 5.81 1.06 -4.90
CA ALA A 212 5.01 1.88 -5.81
C ALA A 212 3.52 1.89 -5.42
N SER A 213 3.01 0.80 -4.83
CA SER A 213 1.61 0.67 -4.43
C SER A 213 1.21 1.68 -3.36
N TYR A 214 2.13 2.04 -2.46
CA TYR A 214 1.88 2.97 -1.34
C TYR A 214 2.70 4.25 -1.43
N ILE A 215 3.10 4.67 -2.64
CA ILE A 215 3.95 5.85 -2.86
C ILE A 215 3.37 7.15 -2.27
N PHE A 216 2.04 7.26 -2.12
CA PHE A 216 1.40 8.41 -1.49
C PHE A 216 1.37 8.35 0.04
N HIS A 217 1.56 7.18 0.64
CA HIS A 217 1.43 6.94 2.09
C HIS A 217 2.57 6.03 2.62
N PRO A 218 3.86 6.36 2.39
CA PRO A 218 4.97 5.49 2.79
C PRO A 218 5.05 5.31 4.32
N ASP A 219 4.65 6.33 5.09
CA ASP A 219 4.65 6.29 6.57
C ASP A 219 3.58 5.34 7.15
N ASN A 220 2.64 4.85 6.34
CA ASN A 220 1.61 3.88 6.73
C ASN A 220 1.98 2.44 6.35
N ALA A 221 3.11 2.22 5.68
CA ALA A 221 3.46 0.93 5.12
C ALA A 221 4.22 0.04 6.11
N VAL A 222 3.86 -1.24 6.10
CA VAL A 222 4.71 -2.33 6.59
C VAL A 222 5.19 -3.07 5.34
N PRO A 223 6.42 -2.80 4.87
CA PRO A 223 6.94 -3.45 3.68
C PRO A 223 7.11 -4.94 3.95
N VAL A 224 6.88 -5.75 2.92
CA VAL A 224 7.17 -7.18 2.91
C VAL A 224 7.99 -7.53 1.67
N ILE A 225 8.75 -8.61 1.72
CA ILE A 225 9.49 -9.11 0.57
C ILE A 225 8.50 -9.82 -0.36
N SER A 226 8.69 -9.66 -1.67
CA SER A 226 7.92 -10.41 -2.67
C SER A 226 8.20 -11.91 -2.52
N TRP A 227 7.13 -12.69 -2.49
CA TRP A 227 7.22 -14.13 -2.37
C TRP A 227 6.74 -14.83 -3.65
N PHE A 228 7.45 -15.90 -4.03
CA PHE A 228 7.19 -16.64 -5.26
C PHE A 228 6.95 -18.13 -5.02
N ASP A 229 7.94 -18.83 -4.46
CA ASP A 229 7.92 -20.29 -4.30
C ASP A 229 8.80 -20.81 -3.16
N ASP A 230 9.40 -19.92 -2.36
CA ASP A 230 10.27 -20.32 -1.25
C ASP A 230 9.43 -20.83 -0.07
N MET A 231 9.36 -22.15 0.09
CA MET A 231 8.61 -22.79 1.17
C MET A 231 9.30 -22.69 2.53
N SER A 232 10.52 -22.12 2.61
CA SER A 232 11.21 -21.81 3.86
C SER A 232 10.94 -20.39 4.37
N ASP A 233 10.18 -19.59 3.62
CA ASP A 233 9.75 -18.24 4.01
C ASP A 233 8.98 -18.27 5.35
N THR A 234 9.31 -17.35 6.25
CA THR A 234 8.65 -17.17 7.54
C THR A 234 8.12 -15.75 7.75
N GLU A 235 8.19 -14.87 6.74
CA GLU A 235 7.98 -13.43 6.93
C GLU A 235 6.58 -13.13 7.49
N LEU A 236 5.53 -13.80 6.98
CA LEU A 236 4.18 -13.62 7.48
C LEU A 236 4.03 -14.05 8.95
N LEU A 237 4.71 -15.13 9.36
CA LEU A 237 4.72 -15.58 10.76
C LEU A 237 5.46 -14.58 11.65
N ASP A 238 6.63 -14.12 11.20
CA ASP A 238 7.51 -13.21 11.94
C ASP A 238 6.90 -11.82 12.12
N LEU A 239 5.98 -11.42 11.23
CA LEU A 239 5.24 -10.17 11.31
C LEU A 239 4.10 -10.19 12.34
N ILE A 240 3.58 -11.36 12.75
CA ILE A 240 2.44 -11.43 13.68
C ILE A 240 2.72 -10.69 15.00
N PRO A 241 3.84 -10.92 15.72
CA PRO A 241 4.13 -10.18 16.95
C PRO A 241 4.22 -8.67 16.75
N PHE A 242 4.66 -8.22 15.57
CA PHE A 242 4.70 -6.80 15.25
C PHE A 242 3.29 -6.22 15.08
N PHE A 243 2.43 -6.91 14.33
CA PHE A 243 1.03 -6.53 14.19
C PHE A 243 0.26 -6.56 15.51
N GLU A 244 0.55 -7.50 16.41
CA GLU A 244 -0.03 -7.50 17.75
C GLU A 244 0.32 -6.24 18.55
N ARG A 245 1.54 -5.71 18.41
CA ARG A 245 1.93 -4.43 19.02
C ARG A 245 1.20 -3.26 18.37
N LEU A 246 1.15 -3.22 17.04
CA LEU A 246 0.44 -2.18 16.28
C LEU A 246 -1.05 -2.14 16.62
N SER A 247 -1.70 -3.28 16.82
CA SER A 247 -3.14 -3.35 17.14
C SER A 247 -3.56 -2.57 18.40
N LYS A 248 -2.60 -2.25 19.27
CA LYS A 248 -2.82 -1.61 20.57
C LYS A 248 -2.55 -0.11 20.58
N VAL A 249 -2.05 0.47 19.48
CA VAL A 249 -1.67 1.89 19.46
C VAL A 249 -2.80 2.77 18.93
N ASP A 250 -2.81 4.02 19.39
CA ASP A 250 -3.76 5.04 18.91
C ASP A 250 -3.33 5.75 17.65
N ASN A 251 -2.03 5.77 17.39
CA ASN A 251 -1.48 6.33 16.18
C ASN A 251 -0.36 5.42 15.67
N VAL A 252 -0.55 4.83 14.49
CA VAL A 252 0.38 3.88 13.87
C VAL A 252 1.77 4.48 13.63
N TYR A 253 1.86 5.80 13.41
CA TYR A 253 3.14 6.49 13.19
C TYR A 253 4.05 6.45 14.41
N THR A 254 3.52 6.24 15.62
CA THR A 254 4.33 6.11 16.85
C THR A 254 5.24 4.89 16.80
N VAL A 255 4.86 3.85 16.04
CA VAL A 255 5.61 2.61 15.88
C VAL A 255 6.33 2.60 14.54
N LEU A 256 5.64 2.92 13.44
CA LEU A 256 6.19 2.82 12.08
C LEU A 256 7.39 3.76 11.87
N LYS A 257 7.36 4.98 12.42
CA LYS A 257 8.48 5.93 12.27
C LYS A 257 9.73 5.57 13.07
N GLN A 258 9.60 4.73 14.10
CA GLN A 258 10.75 4.28 14.90
C GLN A 258 11.58 3.21 14.18
N GLN A 259 10.98 2.48 13.21
CA GLN A 259 11.71 1.49 12.42
C GLN A 259 12.59 2.12 11.34
N GLY A 260 12.19 3.26 10.75
CA GLY A 260 12.97 3.94 9.71
C GLY A 260 14.31 4.53 10.19
N THR A 261 14.57 4.58 11.50
CA THR A 261 15.81 5.10 12.08
C THR A 261 16.79 4.01 12.55
N ALA A 262 16.44 2.73 12.41
CA ALA A 262 17.21 1.59 12.92
C ALA A 262 17.81 0.70 11.83
N SER A 263 17.93 1.19 10.59
CA SER A 263 18.59 0.51 9.47
C SER A 263 19.81 1.28 8.98
#